data_AF-A0A1J3HTB9-F1
#
_entry.id   AF-A0A1J3HTB9-F1
#
_cell.length_a   1.000
_cell.length_b   1.000
_cell.length_c   1.000
_cell.angle_alpha   90.00
_cell.angle_beta   90.00
_cell.angle_gamma   90.00
#
_symmetry.space_group_name_H-M   'P 1'
#
loop_
_entity.id
_entity.type
_entity.pdbx_description
1 polymer ?
#
loop_
_entity_poly.entity_id
_entity_poly.type
_entity_poly.pdbx_seq_one_letter_code
_entity_poly.pdbx_strand_id
1 'polypeptide(L)'
;ESGRYHLYISYACPWACRCLSYLKIKGLDEAISFSSVHAIWGRTKETDDHRGWVFPDSDTELAGAEPDYLNGAKTVRDLYEIASPNYTGKYTVPILWDKKLKTVVNNESSEIIRMFNTE
;
A
#
# COMPACT_ATOMS: atom_id res chain seq x y z
N GLU A 1 -7.79 -5.21 -16.09
CA GLU A 1 -8.64 -6.28 -15.51
C GLU A 1 -9.27 -5.76 -14.23
N SER A 2 -10.60 -5.63 -14.16
CA SER A 2 -11.28 -5.14 -12.96
C SER A 2 -11.13 -6.12 -11.80
N GLY A 3 -10.93 -5.60 -10.59
CA GLY A 3 -10.82 -6.39 -9.37
C GLY A 3 -9.47 -7.09 -9.17
N ARG A 4 -8.46 -6.90 -10.03
CA ARG A 4 -7.14 -7.53 -9.88
C ARG A 4 -6.15 -6.75 -9.02
N TYR A 5 -6.19 -5.44 -9.08
CA TYR A 5 -5.19 -4.60 -8.43
C TYR A 5 -5.68 -4.06 -7.08
N HIS A 6 -4.72 -3.72 -6.22
CA HIS A 6 -4.96 -3.09 -4.93
C HIS A 6 -3.93 -1.99 -4.70
N LEU A 7 -4.34 -0.87 -4.08
CA LEU A 7 -3.45 0.25 -3.78
C LEU A 7 -3.26 0.39 -2.26
N TYR A 8 -2.07 0.11 -1.76
CA TYR A 8 -1.73 0.43 -0.36
C TYR A 8 -1.24 1.87 -0.25
N ILE A 9 -1.83 2.62 0.68
CA ILE A 9 -1.53 4.04 0.91
C ILE A 9 -1.33 4.33 2.40
N SER A 10 -0.89 5.56 2.70
CA SER A 10 -1.13 6.19 3.99
C SER A 10 -1.73 7.57 3.73
N TYR A 11 -2.79 7.93 4.43
CA TYR A 11 -3.34 9.29 4.37
C TYR A 11 -2.34 10.37 4.82
N ALA A 12 -1.29 10.00 5.57
CA ALA A 12 -0.22 10.91 5.97
C ALA A 12 0.83 11.15 4.88
N CYS A 13 0.83 10.39 3.77
CA CYS A 13 1.85 10.44 2.73
C CYS A 13 1.36 11.21 1.49
N PRO A 14 1.97 12.35 1.12
CA PRO A 14 1.51 13.15 -0.02
C PRO A 14 1.65 12.43 -1.37
N TRP A 15 2.66 11.55 -1.53
CA TRP A 15 2.83 10.74 -2.73
C TRP A 15 1.73 9.69 -2.87
N ALA A 16 1.31 9.08 -1.76
CA ALA A 16 0.23 8.10 -1.77
C ALA A 16 -1.14 8.77 -1.97
N CYS A 17 -1.35 9.93 -1.33
CA CYS A 17 -2.55 10.75 -1.54
C CYS A 17 -2.70 11.17 -3.01
N ARG A 18 -1.61 11.48 -3.72
CA ARG A 18 -1.66 11.74 -5.18
C ARG A 18 -2.28 10.57 -5.95
N CYS A 19 -1.85 9.34 -5.67
CA CYS A 19 -2.40 8.14 -6.32
C CYS A 19 -3.86 7.92 -5.95
N LEU A 20 -4.23 8.08 -4.67
CA LEU A 20 -5.61 7.95 -4.23
C LEU A 20 -6.53 9.00 -4.86
N SER A 21 -6.08 10.26 -4.95
CA SER A 21 -6.84 11.31 -5.64
C SER A 21 -7.06 10.97 -7.11
N TYR A 22 -6.02 10.52 -7.82
CA TYR A 22 -6.15 10.10 -9.22
C TYR A 22 -7.08 8.90 -9.38
N LEU A 23 -6.97 7.91 -8.50
CA LEU A 23 -7.84 6.73 -8.48
C LEU A 23 -9.32 7.16 -8.42
N LYS A 24 -9.66 8.08 -7.52
CA LYS A 24 -11.02 8.61 -7.34
C LYS A 24 -11.48 9.52 -8.49
N ILE A 25 -10.62 10.45 -8.94
CA ILE A 25 -10.94 11.37 -10.04
C ILE A 25 -11.23 10.61 -11.34
N LYS A 26 -10.52 9.50 -11.55
CA LYS A 26 -10.68 8.64 -12.73
C LYS A 26 -11.81 7.61 -12.56
N GLY A 27 -12.46 7.53 -11.40
CA GLY A 27 -13.51 6.54 -11.12
C GLY A 27 -13.02 5.09 -11.14
N LEU A 28 -11.73 4.87 -10.87
CA LEU A 28 -11.11 3.54 -10.92
C LEU A 28 -11.27 2.76 -9.61
N ASP A 29 -11.81 3.39 -8.57
CA ASP A 29 -12.04 2.78 -7.27
C ASP A 29 -13.12 1.68 -7.27
N GLU A 30 -13.89 1.56 -8.36
CA GLU A 30 -14.75 0.38 -8.60
C GLU A 30 -13.93 -0.86 -9.02
N ALA A 31 -12.76 -0.66 -9.64
CA ALA A 31 -11.91 -1.72 -10.20
C ALA A 31 -10.66 -2.01 -9.36
N ILE A 32 -10.12 -1.00 -8.68
CA ILE A 32 -8.90 -1.07 -7.87
C ILE A 32 -9.29 -0.72 -6.44
N SER A 33 -9.27 -1.72 -5.56
CA SER A 33 -9.47 -1.48 -4.13
C SER A 33 -8.24 -0.80 -3.52
N PHE A 34 -8.39 -0.18 -2.36
CA PHE A 34 -7.27 0.43 -1.64
C PHE A 34 -7.45 0.24 -0.13
N SER A 35 -6.33 0.26 0.59
CA SER A 35 -6.28 0.20 2.05
C SER A 35 -5.26 1.20 2.57
N SER A 36 -5.56 1.83 3.70
CA SER A 36 -4.62 2.75 4.36
C SER A 36 -3.96 2.09 5.56
N VAL A 37 -2.65 2.22 5.61
CA VAL A 37 -1.84 1.91 6.80
C VAL A 37 -2.01 2.98 7.87
N HIS A 38 -1.51 2.71 9.07
CA HIS A 38 -1.50 3.64 10.19
C HIS A 38 -0.75 4.94 9.83
N ALA A 39 -1.21 6.08 10.35
CA ALA A 39 -0.62 7.39 10.05
C ALA A 39 0.75 7.63 10.70
N ILE A 40 1.05 6.89 11.77
CA ILE A 40 2.28 6.99 12.57
C ILE A 40 3.14 5.76 12.33
N TRP A 41 4.45 5.96 12.12
CA TRP A 41 5.40 4.87 11.95
C TRP A 41 5.60 4.05 13.22
N GLY A 42 5.62 2.72 13.05
CA GLY A 42 5.90 1.74 14.09
C GLY A 42 7.18 0.96 13.81
N ARG A 43 7.59 0.10 14.75
CA ARG A 43 8.67 -0.86 14.53
C ARG A 43 8.21 -1.90 13.50
N THR A 44 9.08 -2.28 12.57
CA THR A 44 8.69 -3.18 11.46
C THR A 44 9.07 -4.64 11.65
N LYS A 45 10.12 -4.92 12.44
CA LYS A 45 10.51 -6.26 12.84
C LYS A 45 11.06 -6.21 14.25
N GLU A 46 10.94 -7.31 14.99
CA GLU A 46 11.54 -7.45 16.32
C GLU A 46 13.06 -7.66 16.27
N THR A 47 13.58 -8.06 15.10
CA THR A 47 14.99 -8.42 14.89
C THR A 47 15.90 -7.23 14.60
N ASP A 48 15.34 -6.05 14.33
CA ASP A 48 16.11 -4.83 14.04
C ASP A 48 15.37 -3.57 14.53
N ASP A 49 15.98 -2.41 14.31
CA ASP A 49 15.46 -1.10 14.75
C ASP A 49 14.73 -0.34 13.63
N HIS A 50 14.44 -0.99 12.49
CA HIS A 50 13.79 -0.30 11.38
C HIS A 50 12.34 0.06 11.74
N ARG A 51 12.01 1.35 11.61
CA ARG A 51 10.66 1.89 11.79
C ARG A 51 10.08 2.37 10.46
N GLY A 52 8.79 2.14 10.25
CA GLY A 52 8.10 2.47 9.01
C GLY A 52 6.59 2.29 9.13
N TRP A 53 5.93 2.20 7.99
CA TRP A 53 4.48 2.05 7.92
C TRP A 53 4.02 0.70 8.47
N VAL A 54 3.07 0.74 9.40
CA VAL A 54 2.45 -0.42 10.04
C VAL A 54 0.95 -0.43 9.79
N PHE A 55 0.36 -1.61 9.72
CA PHE A 55 -1.10 -1.76 9.72
C PHE A 55 -1.61 -1.70 11.16
N PRO A 56 -2.80 -1.11 11.41
CA PRO A 56 -3.44 -1.23 12.71
C PRO A 56 -3.81 -2.70 13.00
N ASP A 57 -3.92 -3.02 14.28
CA ASP A 57 -4.33 -4.34 14.76
C ASP A 57 -5.84 -4.57 14.67
N SER A 58 -6.64 -3.50 14.56
CA SER A 58 -8.10 -3.59 14.36
C SER A 58 -8.67 -2.36 13.65
N ASP A 59 -9.88 -2.50 13.08
CA ASP A 59 -10.60 -1.41 12.41
C ASP A 59 -10.95 -0.22 13.33
N THR A 60 -10.87 -0.40 14.64
CA THR A 60 -11.21 0.62 15.64
C THR A 60 -10.00 1.34 16.21
N GLU A 61 -8.77 0.89 15.91
CA GLU A 61 -7.55 1.50 16.45
C GLU A 61 -7.32 2.91 15.90
N LEU A 62 -7.47 3.09 14.59
CA LEU A 62 -7.33 4.39 13.93
C LEU A 62 -8.35 4.53 12.81
N ALA A 63 -9.25 5.51 12.93
CA ALA A 63 -10.26 5.77 11.92
C ALA A 63 -9.63 6.03 10.54
N GLY A 64 -10.05 5.25 9.54
CA GLY A 64 -9.57 5.35 8.16
C GLY A 64 -8.32 4.51 7.87
N ALA A 65 -7.70 3.89 8.87
CA ALA A 65 -6.73 2.81 8.66
C ALA A 65 -7.37 1.47 9.00
N GLU A 66 -6.94 0.41 8.33
CA GLU A 66 -7.50 -0.94 8.52
C GLU A 66 -6.39 -2.00 8.49
N PRO A 67 -6.58 -3.14 9.17
CA PRO A 67 -5.68 -4.29 9.05
C PRO A 67 -5.53 -4.72 7.59
N ASP A 68 -4.39 -5.32 7.23
CA ASP A 68 -4.24 -5.89 5.90
C ASP A 68 -5.02 -7.20 5.75
N TYR A 69 -6.27 -7.10 5.30
CA TYR A 69 -7.12 -8.25 5.02
C TYR A 69 -6.70 -9.06 3.79
N LEU A 70 -5.80 -8.51 2.94
CA LEU A 70 -5.42 -9.14 1.69
C LEU A 70 -4.26 -10.13 1.87
N ASN A 71 -3.17 -9.71 2.52
CA ASN A 71 -2.00 -10.56 2.74
C ASN A 71 -1.76 -10.92 4.21
N GLY A 72 -2.52 -10.34 5.15
CA GLY A 72 -2.28 -10.50 6.59
C GLY A 72 -0.98 -9.84 7.06
N ALA A 73 -0.45 -8.89 6.30
CA ALA A 73 0.77 -8.17 6.65
C ALA A 73 0.54 -7.30 7.91
N LYS A 74 1.54 -7.26 8.79
CA LYS A 74 1.54 -6.33 9.94
C LYS A 74 2.20 -5.01 9.59
N THR A 75 3.06 -5.02 8.58
CA THR A 75 3.84 -3.86 8.17
C THR A 75 3.96 -3.77 6.66
N VAL A 76 4.21 -2.58 6.13
CA VAL A 76 4.49 -2.40 4.70
C VAL A 76 5.75 -3.16 4.29
N ARG A 77 6.72 -3.28 5.19
CA ARG A 77 7.91 -4.10 4.97
C ARG A 77 7.56 -5.55 4.64
N ASP A 78 6.58 -6.13 5.34
CA ASP A 78 6.14 -7.50 5.08
C ASP A 78 5.62 -7.65 3.63
N LEU A 79 4.93 -6.64 3.08
CA LEU A 79 4.47 -6.68 1.68
C LEU A 79 5.62 -6.75 0.67
N TYR A 80 6.68 -5.97 0.89
CA TYR A 80 7.87 -6.03 0.05
C TYR A 80 8.60 -7.37 0.19
N GLU A 81 8.68 -7.93 1.40
CA GLU A 81 9.28 -9.23 1.65
C GLU A 81 8.46 -10.38 1.05
N ILE A 82 7.13 -10.28 1.04
CA ILE A 82 6.23 -11.21 0.33
C ILE A 82 6.49 -11.17 -1.18
N ALA A 83 6.61 -9.97 -1.75
CA ALA A 83 6.86 -9.80 -3.18
C ALA A 83 8.28 -10.25 -3.59
N SER A 84 9.26 -10.01 -2.72
CA SER A 84 10.65 -10.39 -2.95
C SER A 84 11.41 -10.57 -1.62
N PRO A 85 11.73 -11.82 -1.23
CA PRO A 85 12.46 -12.10 0.01
C PRO A 85 13.86 -11.45 0.09
N ASN A 86 14.43 -11.09 -1.08
CA ASN A 86 15.75 -10.46 -1.19
C ASN A 86 15.66 -8.95 -1.51
N TYR A 87 14.55 -8.30 -1.17
CA TYR A 87 14.37 -6.88 -1.43
C TYR A 87 15.39 -6.03 -0.67
N THR A 88 16.15 -5.20 -1.40
CA THR A 88 17.13 -4.27 -0.86
C THR A 88 16.75 -2.84 -1.23
N GLY A 89 15.79 -2.26 -0.52
CA GLY A 89 15.29 -0.92 -0.79
C GLY A 89 14.53 -0.33 0.38
N LYS A 90 13.87 0.80 0.14
CA LYS A 90 13.02 1.44 1.15
C LYS A 90 11.60 0.88 1.08
N TYR A 91 11.02 0.60 2.24
CA TYR A 91 9.65 0.13 2.36
C TYR A 91 8.67 1.31 2.33
N THR A 92 8.28 1.74 1.12
CA THR A 92 7.49 2.96 0.91
C THR A 92 6.03 2.68 0.53
N VAL A 93 5.18 3.67 0.77
CA VAL A 93 3.86 3.82 0.12
C VAL A 93 3.92 5.01 -0.87
N PRO A 94 3.14 5.03 -1.96
CA PRO A 94 2.12 4.05 -2.35
C PRO A 94 2.71 2.73 -2.85
N ILE A 95 1.90 1.66 -2.83
CA ILE A 95 2.18 0.39 -3.51
C ILE A 95 0.98 0.05 -4.38
N LEU A 96 1.18 -0.04 -5.69
CA LEU A 96 0.24 -0.73 -6.57
C LEU A 96 0.58 -2.21 -6.55
N TRP A 97 -0.36 -3.02 -6.06
CA TRP A 97 -0.21 -4.45 -5.80
C TRP A 97 -1.04 -5.27 -6.78
N ASP A 98 -0.46 -6.37 -7.28
CA ASP A 98 -1.19 -7.38 -8.05
C ASP A 98 -1.65 -8.50 -7.13
N LYS A 99 -2.97 -8.61 -6.91
CA LYS A 99 -3.55 -9.65 -6.04
C LYS A 99 -3.36 -11.06 -6.58
N LYS A 100 -3.25 -11.22 -7.90
CA LYS A 100 -3.12 -12.53 -8.55
C LYS A 100 -1.70 -13.07 -8.44
N LEU A 101 -0.71 -12.21 -8.67
CA LEU A 101 0.70 -12.58 -8.62
C LEU A 101 1.34 -12.38 -7.24
N LYS A 102 0.62 -11.73 -6.31
CA LYS A 102 1.10 -11.38 -4.97
C LYS A 102 2.44 -10.65 -5.00
N THR A 103 2.51 -9.61 -5.82
CA THR A 103 3.73 -8.81 -6.01
C THR A 103 3.41 -7.33 -6.15
N VAL A 104 4.43 -6.50 -5.88
CA VAL A 104 4.43 -5.08 -6.21
C VAL A 104 4.50 -4.91 -7.72
N VAL A 105 3.53 -4.21 -8.31
CA VAL A 105 3.54 -3.78 -9.70
C VAL A 105 4.41 -2.53 -9.85
N ASN A 106 4.16 -1.53 -9.01
CA ASN A 106 4.88 -0.26 -9.01
C ASN A 106 4.74 0.43 -7.64
N ASN A 107 5.77 1.16 -7.20
CA ASN A 107 5.78 1.94 -5.95
C ASN A 107 6.22 3.40 -6.17
N GLU A 108 6.33 3.84 -7.42
CA GLU A 108 6.63 5.22 -7.81
C GLU A 108 5.33 5.96 -8.15
N SER A 109 4.92 6.87 -7.26
CA SER A 109 3.65 7.58 -7.37
C SER A 109 3.41 8.27 -8.71
N SER A 110 4.46 8.83 -9.33
CA SER A 110 4.36 9.56 -10.59
C SER A 110 4.11 8.65 -11.79
N GLU A 111 4.55 7.40 -11.72
CA GLU A 111 4.28 6.39 -12.74
C GLU A 111 2.90 5.78 -12.55
N ILE A 112 2.51 5.47 -11.31
CA ILE A 112 1.19 4.93 -10.97
C ILE A 112 0.07 5.84 -11.50
N ILE A 113 0.17 7.15 -11.31
CA ILE A 113 -0.88 8.06 -11.83
C ILE A 113 -0.93 8.12 -13.36
N ARG A 114 0.20 7.88 -14.05
CA ARG A 114 0.21 7.80 -15.52
C ARG A 114 -0.46 6.52 -15.98
N MET A 115 -0.21 5.39 -15.30
CA MET A 115 -0.91 4.13 -15.55
C MET A 115 -2.42 4.32 -15.37
N PHE A 116 -2.86 4.91 -14.25
CA PHE A 116 -4.28 5.20 -14.01
C PHE A 116 -4.91 6.15 -15.05
N ASN A 117 -4.11 7.02 -15.68
CA ASN A 117 -4.64 7.95 -16.67
C ASN A 117 -4.82 7.31 -18.05
N THR A 118 -4.19 6.16 -18.32
CA THR A 118 -4.27 5.44 -19.59
C THR A 118 -5.29 4.30 -19.61
N GLU A 119 -5.96 4.04 -18.48
CA GLU A 119 -7.08 3.10 -18.39
C GLU A 119 -8.38 3.69 -18.97
#